data_AF-A0A661MI39-F1
#
_entry.id   AF-A0A661MI39-F1
#
_cell.length_a   1.000
_cell.length_b   1.000
_cell.length_c   1.000
_cell.angle_alpha   90.00
_cell.angle_beta   90.00
_cell.angle_gamma   90.00
#
_symmetry.space_group_name_H-M   'P 1'
#
loop_
_entity.id
_entity.type
_entity.pdbx_description
1 polymer ?
#
loop_
_entity_poly.entity_id
_entity_poly.type
_entity_poly.pdbx_seq_one_letter_code
_entity_poly.pdbx_strand_id
1 'polypeptide(L)'
;FERYAKALEKIEKALAEDLRQYYLYIAVQRNLQVLGAFGYLTKVKRKAQFAQYIPPAIATLNRLLDMLSDPRLANLQNFGAELPERLREKSVAEKT
;
A
#
# COMPACT_ATOMS: atom_id res chain seq x y z
N PHE A 1 -4.90 -3.79 13.82
CA PHE A 1 -6.37 -3.68 13.81
C PHE A 1 -7.04 -4.76 14.67
N GLU A 2 -6.49 -5.97 14.79
CA GLU A 2 -7.04 -7.05 15.62
C GLU A 2 -7.39 -6.66 17.06
N ARG A 3 -6.57 -5.84 17.74
CA ARG A 3 -6.90 -5.33 19.08
C ARG A 3 -8.24 -4.56 19.10
N TYR A 4 -8.52 -3.77 18.07
CA TYR A 4 -9.77 -3.04 17.94
C TYR A 4 -10.93 -3.96 17.59
N ALA A 5 -10.72 -4.95 16.71
CA ALA A 5 -11.75 -5.97 16.42
C ALA A 5 -12.15 -6.73 17.70
N LYS A 6 -11.18 -7.17 18.51
CA LYS A 6 -11.43 -7.81 19.82
C LYS A 6 -12.14 -6.89 20.83
N ALA A 7 -11.91 -5.59 20.76
CA ALA A 7 -12.63 -4.62 21.59
C ALA A 7 -14.08 -4.46 21.11
N LEU A 8 -14.30 -4.38 19.78
CA LEU A 8 -15.61 -4.29 19.16
C LEU A 8 -16.45 -5.54 19.40
N GLU A 9 -15.86 -6.74 19.42
CA GLU A 9 -16.60 -7.98 19.72
C GLU A 9 -17.35 -7.94 21.07
N LYS A 10 -16.85 -7.17 22.03
CA LYS A 10 -17.48 -6.99 23.34
C LYS A 10 -18.68 -6.04 23.32
N ILE A 11 -18.81 -5.25 22.25
CA ILE A 11 -19.83 -4.22 22.09
C ILE A 11 -20.85 -4.67 21.04
N GLU A 12 -20.37 -5.01 19.84
CA GLU A 12 -21.16 -5.43 18.70
C GLU A 12 -20.34 -6.34 17.77
N LYS A 13 -20.78 -7.59 17.63
CA LYS A 13 -20.06 -8.61 16.85
C LYS A 13 -19.99 -8.28 15.37
N ALA A 14 -21.07 -7.75 14.79
CA ALA A 14 -21.14 -7.40 13.37
C ALA A 14 -20.07 -6.37 12.98
N LEU A 15 -19.88 -5.33 13.79
CA LEU A 15 -18.83 -4.33 13.54
C LEU A 15 -17.41 -4.90 13.60
N ALA A 16 -17.18 -5.89 14.48
CA ALA A 16 -15.89 -6.56 14.54
C ALA A 16 -15.63 -7.44 13.32
N GLU A 17 -16.66 -8.12 12.82
CA GLU A 17 -16.61 -8.90 11.58
C GLU A 17 -16.34 -7.99 10.38
N ASP A 18 -17.08 -6.87 10.25
CA ASP A 18 -16.85 -5.86 9.23
C ASP A 18 -15.42 -5.29 9.28
N LEU A 19 -14.92 -4.95 10.48
CA LEU A 19 -13.56 -4.43 10.62
C LEU A 19 -12.54 -5.45 10.12
N ARG A 20 -12.67 -6.74 10.46
CA ARG A 20 -11.75 -7.77 9.97
C ARG A 20 -11.84 -7.96 8.47
N GLN A 21 -13.05 -7.93 7.93
CA GLN A 21 -13.29 -8.09 6.50
C GLN A 21 -12.71 -6.93 5.68
N TYR A 22 -12.92 -5.69 6.10
CA TYR A 22 -12.65 -4.52 5.26
C TYR A 22 -11.36 -3.78 5.59
N TYR A 23 -10.75 -4.00 6.76
CA TYR A 23 -9.56 -3.24 7.17
C TYR A 23 -8.42 -3.35 6.16
N LEU A 24 -8.13 -4.54 5.65
CA LEU A 24 -7.03 -4.74 4.69
C LEU A 24 -7.31 -4.06 3.35
N TYR A 25 -8.55 -4.08 2.85
CA TYR A 25 -8.92 -3.32 1.65
C TYR A 25 -8.71 -1.81 1.84
N ILE A 26 -9.13 -1.28 2.99
CA ILE A 26 -8.94 0.15 3.32
C ILE A 26 -7.44 0.46 3.46
N ALA A 27 -6.65 -0.43 4.07
CA ALA A 27 -5.21 -0.25 4.19
C ALA A 27 -4.51 -0.20 2.81
N VAL A 28 -4.89 -1.10 1.89
CA VAL A 28 -4.42 -1.07 0.49
C VAL A 28 -4.80 0.25 -0.17
N GLN A 29 -6.06 0.67 -0.05
CA GLN A 29 -6.57 1.92 -0.62
C GLN A 29 -5.78 3.15 -0.11
N ARG A 30 -5.53 3.23 1.19
CA ARG A 30 -4.75 4.32 1.80
C ARG A 30 -3.29 4.29 1.36
N ASN A 31 -2.70 3.11 1.22
CA ASN A 31 -1.33 2.98 0.71
C ASN A 31 -1.22 3.48 -0.75
N LEU A 32 -2.18 3.15 -1.61
CA LEU A 32 -2.22 3.65 -2.99
C LEU A 32 -2.34 5.19 -3.03
N GLN A 33 -3.12 5.80 -2.14
CA GLN A 33 -3.19 7.26 -2.01
C GLN A 33 -1.83 7.86 -1.62
N VAL A 34 -1.10 7.22 -0.71
CA VAL A 34 0.25 7.64 -0.31
C VAL A 34 1.21 7.59 -1.50
N LEU A 35 1.19 6.49 -2.27
CA LEU A 35 2.02 6.34 -3.47
C LEU A 35 1.71 7.43 -4.51
N GLY A 36 0.42 7.68 -4.78
CA GLY A 36 -0.01 8.75 -5.69
C GLY A 36 0.43 10.14 -5.22
N ALA A 37 0.23 10.45 -3.93
CA ALA A 37 0.60 11.73 -3.34
C ALA A 37 2.12 11.96 -3.39
N PHE A 38 2.92 10.98 -2.99
CA PHE A 38 4.38 11.10 -3.01
C PHE A 38 4.96 11.11 -4.41
N GLY A 39 4.38 10.35 -5.35
CA GLY A 39 4.72 10.44 -6.77
C GLY A 39 4.49 11.84 -7.33
N TYR A 40 3.31 12.42 -7.07
CA TYR A 40 2.98 13.78 -7.49
C TYR A 40 3.88 14.84 -6.84
N LEU A 41 4.10 14.75 -5.52
CA LEU A 41 4.97 15.69 -4.80
C LEU A 41 6.42 15.65 -5.30
N THR A 42 6.91 14.44 -5.62
CA THR A 42 8.27 14.23 -6.12
C THR A 42 8.41 14.73 -7.56
N LYS A 43 7.59 14.23 -8.50
CA LYS A 43 7.76 14.49 -9.94
C LYS A 43 7.12 15.81 -10.40
N VAL A 44 5.95 16.18 -9.89
CA VAL A 44 5.24 17.40 -10.34
C VAL A 44 5.60 18.61 -9.49
N LYS A 45 5.63 18.46 -8.16
CA LYS A 45 5.96 19.57 -7.24
C LYS A 45 7.46 19.69 -6.92
N ARG A 46 8.31 18.83 -7.48
CA ARG A 46 9.78 18.84 -7.33
C ARG A 46 10.25 18.81 -5.87
N LYS A 47 9.47 18.22 -4.97
CA LYS A 47 9.84 18.03 -3.55
C LYS A 47 10.54 16.69 -3.38
N ALA A 48 11.82 16.64 -3.73
CA ALA A 48 12.62 15.41 -3.79
C ALA A 48 12.67 14.63 -2.47
N GLN A 49 12.51 15.30 -1.31
CA GLN A 49 12.49 14.65 -0.01
C GLN A 49 11.36 13.62 0.15
N PHE A 50 10.29 13.66 -0.66
CA PHE A 50 9.22 12.67 -0.60
C PHE A 50 9.56 11.34 -1.31
N ALA A 51 10.58 11.33 -2.19
CA ALA A 51 10.97 10.14 -2.93
C ALA A 51 11.39 8.98 -2.00
N GLN A 52 11.99 9.30 -0.85
CA GLN A 52 12.44 8.31 0.14
C GLN A 52 11.29 7.46 0.72
N TYR A 53 10.05 7.96 0.67
CA TYR A 53 8.89 7.26 1.20
C TYR A 53 8.22 6.32 0.18
N ILE A 54 8.58 6.39 -1.10
CA ILE A 54 8.00 5.55 -2.15
C ILE A 54 8.40 4.08 -2.00
N PRO A 55 9.70 3.71 -1.85
CA PRO A 55 10.09 2.32 -1.64
C PRO A 55 9.42 1.62 -0.43
N PRO A 56 9.39 2.21 0.79
CA PRO A 56 8.70 1.57 1.91
C PRO A 56 7.18 1.51 1.73
N ALA A 57 6.57 2.46 1.00
CA ALA A 57 5.16 2.39 0.66
C ALA A 57 4.85 1.21 -0.29
N ILE A 58 5.71 0.93 -1.28
CA ILE A 58 5.59 -0.26 -2.16
C ILE A 58 5.75 -1.54 -1.36
N ALA A 59 6.75 -1.63 -0.48
CA ALA A 59 6.94 -2.81 0.36
C ALA A 59 5.70 -3.07 1.25
N THR A 60 5.10 -1.99 1.76
CA THR A 60 3.84 -2.06 2.53
C THR A 60 2.68 -2.53 1.65
N LEU A 61 2.56 -2.03 0.41
CA LEU A 61 1.52 -2.47 -0.53
C LEU A 61 1.60 -3.98 -0.77
N ASN A 62 2.80 -4.49 -1.09
CA ASN A 62 3.00 -5.90 -1.39
C ASN A 62 2.63 -6.77 -0.19
N ARG A 63 3.08 -6.39 1.02
CA ARG A 63 2.69 -7.10 2.26
C ARG A 63 1.18 -7.10 2.48
N LEU A 64 0.49 -5.99 2.24
CA LEU A 64 -0.96 -5.90 2.42
C LEU A 64 -1.71 -6.77 1.40
N LEU A 65 -1.25 -6.82 0.15
CA LEU A 65 -1.84 -7.65 -0.89
C LEU A 65 -1.62 -9.14 -0.62
N ASP A 66 -0.43 -9.52 -0.15
CA ASP A 66 -0.15 -10.91 0.28
C ASP A 66 -1.04 -11.32 1.46
N MET A 67 -1.20 -10.45 2.47
CA MET A 67 -2.10 -10.72 3.59
C MET A 67 -3.56 -10.83 3.18
N LEU A 68 -3.98 -10.06 2.17
CA LEU A 68 -5.35 -10.05 1.68
C LEU A 68 -5.65 -11.27 0.79
N SER A 69 -4.67 -11.73 0.01
CA SER A 69 -4.75 -12.93 -0.84
C SER A 69 -6.03 -13.00 -1.71
N ASP A 70 -6.54 -11.84 -2.14
CA ASP A 70 -7.76 -11.75 -2.96
C ASP A 70 -7.41 -11.87 -4.45
N PRO A 71 -7.88 -12.93 -5.15
CA PRO A 71 -7.58 -13.14 -6.58
C PRO A 71 -8.02 -11.98 -7.47
N ARG A 72 -9.03 -11.20 -7.07
CA ARG A 72 -9.51 -10.03 -7.83
C ARG A 72 -8.47 -8.92 -7.89
N LEU A 73 -7.49 -8.93 -6.98
CA LEU A 73 -6.39 -7.96 -6.92
C LEU A 73 -5.08 -8.51 -7.49
N ALA A 74 -5.09 -9.70 -8.13
CA ALA A 74 -3.88 -10.33 -8.66
C ALA A 74 -3.08 -9.41 -9.62
N ASN A 75 -3.77 -8.63 -10.46
CA ASN A 75 -3.11 -7.66 -11.35
C ASN A 75 -2.33 -6.59 -10.57
N LEU A 76 -2.91 -6.10 -9.46
CA LEU A 76 -2.25 -5.12 -8.60
C LEU A 76 -1.09 -5.76 -7.82
N GLN A 77 -1.22 -7.01 -7.40
CA GLN A 77 -0.16 -7.76 -6.72
C GLN A 77 1.04 -7.99 -7.65
N ASN A 78 0.80 -8.45 -8.88
CA ASN A 78 1.84 -8.62 -9.89
C ASN A 78 2.55 -7.29 -10.17
N PHE A 79 1.78 -6.22 -10.38
CA PHE A 79 2.35 -4.90 -10.60
C PHE A 79 3.18 -4.41 -9.41
N GLY A 80 2.69 -4.61 -8.18
CA GLY A 80 3.42 -4.28 -6.95
C GLY A 80 4.75 -5.03 -6.81
N ALA A 81 4.80 -6.29 -7.23
CA ALA A 81 6.01 -7.11 -7.22
C ALA A 81 7.06 -6.63 -8.24
N GLU A 82 6.64 -6.08 -9.39
CA GLU A 82 7.53 -5.56 -10.43
C GLU A 82 8.08 -4.15 -10.13
N LEU A 83 7.36 -3.35 -9.32
CA LEU A 83 7.71 -1.95 -9.07
C LEU A 83 9.13 -1.72 -8.53
N PRO A 84 9.65 -2.52 -7.58
CA PRO A 84 11.02 -2.35 -7.08
C PRO A 84 12.08 -2.41 -8.19
N GLU A 85 11.96 -3.37 -9.12
CA GLU A 85 12.91 -3.49 -10.24
C GLU A 85 12.82 -2.30 -11.19
N ARG A 86 11.59 -1.94 -11.58
CA ARG A 86 11.35 -0.79 -12.47
C ARG A 86 11.89 0.53 -11.89
N LEU A 87 11.87 0.68 -10.57
CA LEU A 87 12.44 1.85 -9.90
C LEU A 87 13.98 1.83 -9.87
N ARG A 88 14.59 0.65 -9.72
CA ARG A 88 16.04 0.50 -9.83
C ARG A 88 16.53 0.89 -11.23
N GLU A 89 15.92 0.36 -12.26
CA GLU A 89 16.29 0.62 -13.67
C GLU A 89 16.23 2.11 -14.01
N LYS A 90 15.16 2.81 -13.60
CA LYS A 90 15.03 4.26 -13.84
C LYS A 90 16.09 5.09 -13.10
N SER A 91 16.46 4.71 -11.88
CA SER A 91 17.50 5.43 -11.14
C SER A 91 18.88 5.29 -11.79
N VAL A 92 19.15 4.20 -12.52
CA VAL A 92 20.41 4.00 -13.25
C VAL A 92 20.39 4.82 -14.54
N ALA A 93 19.28 4.80 -15.28
CA ALA A 93 19.14 5.55 -16.53
C ALA A 93 19.17 7.09 -16.33
N GLU A 94 18.64 7.65 -15.24
CA GLU A 94 18.70 9.10 -14.96
C GLU A 94 20.10 9.59 -14.52
N LYS A 95 21.06 8.68 -14.29
CA LYS A 95 22.45 9.00 -13.85
C LYS A 95 23.51 8.83 -14.94
N THR A 96 23.13 8.38 -16.15
CA THR A 96 24.04 8.14 -17.29
C THR A 96 23.80 9.20 -18.37
#